data_AF-A0A3P8U2C8-F1
#
_entry.id   AF-A0A3P8U2C8-F1
#
_cell.length_a   1.000
_cell.length_b   1.000
_cell.length_c   1.000
_cell.angle_alpha   90.00
_cell.angle_beta   90.00
_cell.angle_gamma   90.00
#
_symmetry.space_group_name_H-M   'P 1'
#
loop_
_entity.id
_entity.type
_entity.pdbx_description
1 polymer ?
#
loop_
_entity_poly.entity_id
_entity_poly.type
_entity_poly.pdbx_seq_one_letter_code
_entity_poly.pdbx_strand_id
1 'polypeptide(L)'
;MALSAIILLISTGAASATTSSHQFHYIYSCYESNNVGVDVVFDDVVIAYADFNKEEMVMAVPELPKSIMQWKKRAYEIAKTSIAHCHRTLTTAKGADPGSPMRQEAPDSFVYTRYEGEENVVNTLYCLAKHFYPPTINFTWTKNGVEVTEGVFNLRYQHNDDGTFHRISTLTFTPQEGDVYSCKVEHQASQQPLTRTWDCSADEDGYFMYADFWCSMHSRKKEQVEYLVDWYFNKEFTMNYNSTVGKWTGLTPAGGITASAHNNNKHDLLQRKVERQLICVDNVELIYNVTEEYMAEPSLSLQEVDDASGHVATLVCSAYDFYPKYIKVMWHRDGQEVTEGVTVSEVMTNGDWTYQVHSYLEYTPGRRDQISCMVEHATLSEPKILHWDLSLDRSTKSFLAGGVCALLLGAIFLSFGLTRYWRKSQQLSNVL
;
A
#
# COMPACT_ATOMS: atom_id res chain seq x y z
N MET A 1 -9.96 -62.95 -38.49
CA MET A 1 -9.19 -62.36 -37.37
C MET A 1 -9.92 -61.11 -36.95
N ALA A 2 -10.30 -61.05 -35.68
CA ALA A 2 -11.38 -60.23 -35.16
C ALA A 2 -11.10 -58.72 -35.25
N LEU A 3 -12.00 -57.99 -35.93
CA LEU A 3 -12.23 -56.58 -35.69
C LEU A 3 -12.91 -56.46 -34.32
N SER A 4 -12.17 -56.04 -33.30
CA SER A 4 -12.76 -55.67 -32.02
C SER A 4 -13.10 -54.19 -32.04
N ALA A 5 -14.39 -53.89 -32.09
CA ALA A 5 -14.94 -52.59 -31.77
C ALA A 5 -14.91 -52.39 -30.25
N ILE A 6 -14.38 -51.26 -29.77
CA ILE A 6 -14.62 -50.78 -28.41
C ILE A 6 -15.06 -49.32 -28.48
N ILE A 7 -16.20 -49.09 -27.85
CA ILE A 7 -17.05 -47.92 -27.83
C ILE A 7 -16.34 -46.75 -27.15
N LEU A 8 -16.22 -45.63 -27.84
CA LEU A 8 -15.86 -44.33 -27.27
C LEU A 8 -17.05 -43.81 -26.46
N LEU A 9 -17.00 -43.98 -25.14
CA LEU A 9 -17.85 -43.24 -24.21
C LEU A 9 -17.35 -41.79 -24.18
N ILE A 10 -18.11 -40.90 -24.83
CA ILE A 10 -17.95 -39.47 -24.68
C ILE A 10 -18.45 -39.11 -23.28
N SER A 11 -17.55 -39.01 -22.30
CA SER A 11 -17.82 -38.24 -21.09
C SER A 11 -17.50 -36.78 -21.41
N THR A 12 -18.53 -36.00 -21.72
CA THR A 12 -18.50 -34.54 -21.61
C THR A 12 -18.29 -34.17 -20.14
N GLY A 13 -17.04 -34.17 -19.70
CA GLY A 13 -16.63 -33.46 -18.50
C GLY A 13 -16.30 -32.04 -18.89
N ALA A 14 -17.30 -31.15 -18.90
CA ALA A 14 -17.04 -29.73 -18.85
C ALA A 14 -16.39 -29.44 -17.48
N ALA A 15 -15.06 -29.43 -17.42
CA ALA A 15 -14.37 -28.76 -16.33
C ALA A 15 -14.51 -27.26 -16.61
N SER A 16 -15.60 -26.67 -16.12
CA SER A 16 -15.73 -25.22 -16.05
C SER A 16 -14.50 -24.68 -15.32
N ALA A 17 -13.78 -23.76 -15.96
CA ALA A 17 -12.85 -22.89 -15.27
C ALA A 17 -13.61 -22.26 -14.10
N THR A 18 -13.18 -22.55 -12.87
CA THR A 18 -13.70 -21.86 -11.69
C THR A 18 -13.30 -20.40 -11.82
N THR A 19 -14.23 -19.57 -12.27
CA THR A 19 -14.18 -18.12 -12.11
C THR A 19 -13.92 -17.81 -10.64
N SER A 20 -12.94 -16.94 -10.34
CA SER A 20 -12.81 -16.35 -9.01
C SER A 20 -14.14 -15.72 -8.61
N SER A 21 -14.78 -16.24 -7.58
CA SER A 21 -16.00 -15.64 -7.04
C SER A 21 -15.59 -14.51 -6.11
N HIS A 22 -15.86 -13.27 -6.50
CA HIS A 22 -15.70 -12.12 -5.61
C HIS A 22 -16.94 -11.99 -4.74
N GLN A 23 -16.73 -11.69 -3.46
CA GLN A 23 -17.80 -11.47 -2.49
C GLN A 23 -17.97 -9.99 -2.22
N PHE A 24 -19.20 -9.50 -2.36
CA PHE A 24 -19.56 -8.13 -2.05
C PHE A 24 -20.61 -8.14 -0.94
N HIS A 25 -20.27 -7.62 0.23
CA HIS A 25 -21.17 -7.54 1.38
C HIS A 25 -21.53 -6.09 1.69
N TYR A 26 -22.82 -5.85 1.86
CA TYR A 26 -23.34 -4.63 2.45
C TYR A 26 -23.77 -4.96 3.88
N ILE A 27 -23.01 -4.47 4.86
CA ILE A 27 -23.21 -4.78 6.27
C ILE A 27 -23.75 -3.52 6.95
N TYR A 28 -24.90 -3.62 7.61
CA TYR A 28 -25.38 -2.57 8.51
C TYR A 28 -25.44 -3.12 9.94
N SER A 29 -24.94 -2.32 10.89
CA SER A 29 -24.82 -2.71 12.29
C SER A 29 -25.67 -1.80 13.16
N CYS A 30 -26.36 -2.41 14.12
CA CYS A 30 -27.29 -1.75 15.03
C CYS A 30 -26.77 -1.79 16.46
N TYR A 31 -26.60 -0.63 17.07
CA TYR A 31 -26.11 -0.54 18.45
C TYR A 31 -27.23 -0.14 19.41
N GLU A 32 -27.13 -0.57 20.67
CA GLU A 32 -28.09 -0.17 21.70
C GLU A 32 -28.09 1.34 21.98
N SER A 33 -26.98 2.00 21.72
CA SER A 33 -26.84 3.46 21.80
C SER A 33 -27.65 4.22 20.75
N ASN A 34 -28.44 3.53 19.93
CA ASN A 34 -29.07 4.03 18.71
C ASN A 34 -28.08 4.45 17.61
N ASN A 35 -26.80 4.12 17.74
CA ASN A 35 -25.86 4.29 16.65
C ASN A 35 -26.12 3.24 15.57
N VAL A 36 -25.80 3.62 14.33
CA VAL A 36 -25.87 2.74 13.16
C VAL A 36 -24.55 2.81 12.43
N GLY A 37 -23.98 1.64 12.12
CA GLY A 37 -22.82 1.50 11.26
C GLY A 37 -23.25 0.96 9.89
N VAL A 38 -22.61 1.41 8.82
CA VAL A 38 -22.76 0.80 7.49
C VAL A 38 -21.37 0.66 6.88
N ASP A 39 -21.01 -0.57 6.57
CA ASP A 39 -19.75 -0.95 5.93
C ASP A 39 -20.04 -1.65 4.59
N VAL A 40 -19.23 -1.34 3.58
CA VAL A 40 -19.20 -2.03 2.29
C VAL A 40 -17.92 -2.83 2.24
N VAL A 41 -18.04 -4.14 2.12
CA VAL A 41 -16.94 -5.10 2.17
C VAL A 41 -16.82 -5.79 0.82
N PHE A 42 -15.60 -5.87 0.30
CA PHE A 42 -15.27 -6.60 -0.92
C PHE A 42 -14.12 -7.55 -0.62
N ASP A 43 -14.32 -8.86 -0.84
CA ASP A 43 -13.37 -9.93 -0.48
C ASP A 43 -12.76 -9.71 0.92
N ASP A 44 -13.65 -9.59 1.92
CA ASP A 44 -13.33 -9.42 3.35
C ASP A 44 -12.65 -8.11 3.76
N VAL A 45 -12.42 -7.21 2.79
CA VAL A 45 -11.86 -5.87 3.04
C VAL A 45 -12.95 -4.80 3.04
N VAL A 46 -13.01 -3.99 4.10
CA VAL A 46 -13.89 -2.81 4.15
C VAL A 46 -13.38 -1.75 3.17
N ILE A 47 -14.09 -1.55 2.06
CA ILE A 47 -13.71 -0.60 0.99
C ILE A 47 -14.40 0.76 1.14
N ALA A 48 -15.55 0.82 1.82
CA ALA A 48 -16.26 2.07 2.10
C ALA A 48 -17.13 1.95 3.35
N TYR A 49 -17.49 3.09 3.95
CA TYR A 49 -18.41 3.15 5.07
C TYR A 49 -19.23 4.44 5.08
N ALA A 50 -20.37 4.44 5.76
CA ALA A 50 -21.15 5.66 5.96
C ALA A 50 -20.64 6.45 7.17
N ASP A 51 -20.24 7.70 6.93
CA ASP A 51 -20.04 8.69 8.00
C ASP A 51 -21.30 9.56 8.09
N PHE A 52 -22.18 9.21 9.03
CA PHE A 52 -23.44 9.93 9.23
C PHE A 52 -23.26 11.35 9.78
N ASN A 53 -22.09 11.68 10.37
CA ASN A 53 -21.80 13.03 10.84
C ASN A 53 -21.38 13.93 9.68
N LYS A 54 -20.59 13.38 8.74
CA LYS A 54 -20.15 14.10 7.52
C LYS A 54 -21.15 14.03 6.38
N GLU A 55 -22.20 13.24 6.54
CA GLU A 55 -23.23 12.97 5.54
C GLU A 55 -22.71 12.41 4.21
N GLU A 56 -21.74 11.49 4.27
CA GLU A 56 -21.19 10.87 3.06
C GLU A 56 -20.80 9.39 3.24
N MET A 57 -20.64 8.70 2.11
CA MET A 57 -19.85 7.46 2.09
C MET A 57 -18.37 7.84 2.04
N VAL A 58 -17.59 7.43 3.03
CA VAL A 58 -16.13 7.60 3.02
C VAL A 58 -15.49 6.34 2.44
N MET A 59 -14.53 6.52 1.55
CA MET A 59 -13.79 5.43 0.94
C MET A 59 -12.59 5.10 1.83
N ALA A 60 -12.38 3.81 2.09
CA ALA A 60 -11.26 3.33 2.92
C ALA A 60 -10.04 2.92 2.09
N VAL A 61 -10.09 3.13 0.77
CA VAL A 61 -9.02 2.80 -0.19
C VAL A 61 -8.55 4.06 -0.95
N PRO A 62 -7.25 4.17 -1.30
CA PRO A 62 -6.63 5.46 -1.67
C PRO A 62 -7.01 6.00 -3.05
N GLU A 63 -7.38 5.15 -4.02
CA GLU A 63 -7.66 5.59 -5.40
C GLU A 63 -8.89 4.94 -6.03
N LEU A 64 -9.72 5.76 -6.68
CA LEU A 64 -10.97 5.31 -7.28
C LEU A 64 -11.27 6.06 -8.60
N PRO A 65 -11.77 5.36 -9.63
CA PRO A 65 -12.25 5.98 -10.86
C PRO A 65 -13.34 7.04 -10.62
N LYS A 66 -13.37 8.10 -11.45
CA LYS A 66 -14.35 9.20 -11.35
C LYS A 66 -15.82 8.75 -11.40
N SER A 67 -16.11 7.58 -11.99
CA SER A 67 -17.44 6.95 -12.03
C SER A 67 -17.98 6.59 -10.63
N ILE A 68 -17.11 6.45 -9.63
CA ILE A 68 -17.48 6.08 -8.26
C ILE A 68 -18.10 7.26 -7.47
N MET A 69 -17.88 8.52 -7.86
CA MET A 69 -18.53 9.66 -7.19
C MET A 69 -20.06 9.61 -7.25
N GLN A 70 -20.63 9.15 -8.37
CA GLN A 70 -22.09 8.97 -8.50
C GLN A 70 -22.59 7.81 -7.63
N TRP A 71 -21.80 6.73 -7.52
CA TRP A 71 -22.08 5.61 -6.63
C TRP A 71 -22.05 6.04 -5.16
N LYS A 72 -21.05 6.82 -4.72
CA LYS A 72 -20.93 7.31 -3.32
C LYS A 72 -22.21 7.99 -2.85
N LYS A 73 -22.77 8.89 -3.67
CA LYS A 73 -24.01 9.61 -3.35
C LYS A 73 -25.19 8.65 -3.20
N ARG A 74 -25.38 7.72 -4.16
CA ARG A 74 -26.48 6.75 -4.13
C ARG A 74 -26.32 5.74 -2.97
N ALA A 75 -25.11 5.30 -2.69
CA ALA A 75 -24.79 4.40 -1.59
C ALA A 75 -25.06 5.06 -0.23
N TYR A 76 -24.76 6.36 -0.05
CA TYR A 76 -25.11 7.08 1.17
C TYR A 76 -26.63 7.20 1.38
N GLU A 77 -27.39 7.46 0.32
CA GLU A 77 -28.86 7.46 0.39
C GLU A 77 -29.41 6.10 0.84
N ILE A 78 -28.85 5.00 0.35
CA ILE A 78 -29.20 3.65 0.81
C ILE A 78 -28.82 3.47 2.29
N ALA A 79 -27.63 3.91 2.72
CA ALA A 79 -27.19 3.84 4.11
C ALA A 79 -28.14 4.56 5.08
N LYS A 80 -28.72 5.69 4.69
CA LYS A 80 -29.74 6.38 5.51
C LYS A 80 -30.99 5.54 5.73
N THR A 81 -31.42 4.75 4.74
CA THR A 81 -32.59 3.87 4.91
C THR A 81 -32.35 2.77 5.96
N SER A 82 -31.10 2.36 6.14
CA SER A 82 -30.71 1.38 7.14
C SER A 82 -30.94 1.87 8.57
N ILE A 83 -30.95 3.19 8.82
CA ILE A 83 -31.21 3.76 10.17
C ILE A 83 -32.60 3.36 10.67
N ALA A 84 -33.64 3.69 9.90
CA ALA A 84 -35.02 3.40 10.28
C ALA A 84 -35.28 1.88 10.36
N HIS A 85 -34.70 1.11 9.43
CA HIS A 85 -34.81 -0.35 9.44
C HIS A 85 -34.15 -0.94 10.70
N CYS A 86 -32.94 -0.48 11.02
CA CYS A 86 -32.15 -0.91 12.16
C CYS A 86 -32.89 -0.73 13.49
N HIS A 87 -33.42 0.47 13.76
CA HIS A 87 -34.18 0.72 14.99
C HIS A 87 -35.43 -0.16 15.12
N ARG A 88 -36.17 -0.33 14.03
CA ARG A 88 -37.39 -1.16 14.01
C ARG A 88 -37.06 -2.63 14.26
N THR A 89 -36.06 -3.16 13.56
CA THR A 89 -35.66 -4.57 13.67
C THR A 89 -35.08 -4.86 15.04
N LEU A 90 -34.22 -3.98 15.57
CA LEU A 90 -33.65 -4.14 16.91
C LEU A 90 -34.74 -4.12 18.00
N THR A 91 -35.72 -3.22 17.90
CA THR A 91 -36.86 -3.18 18.83
C THR A 91 -37.67 -4.48 18.79
N THR A 92 -37.92 -5.00 17.59
CA THR A 92 -38.68 -6.25 17.39
C THR A 92 -37.91 -7.45 17.91
N ALA A 93 -36.61 -7.55 17.62
CA ALA A 93 -35.75 -8.64 18.10
C ALA A 93 -35.65 -8.65 19.64
N LYS A 94 -35.45 -7.49 20.27
CA LYS A 94 -35.45 -7.36 21.73
C LYS A 94 -36.77 -7.78 22.37
N GLY A 95 -37.89 -7.50 21.73
CA GLY A 95 -39.20 -7.95 22.18
C GLY A 95 -39.43 -9.46 22.02
N ALA A 96 -38.83 -10.07 21.00
CA ALA A 96 -38.96 -11.50 20.71
C ALA A 96 -38.07 -12.37 21.61
N ASP A 97 -36.92 -11.85 22.06
CA ASP A 97 -35.98 -12.58 22.91
C ASP A 97 -35.46 -11.71 24.09
N PRO A 98 -36.36 -11.38 25.04
CA PRO A 98 -36.02 -10.48 26.14
C PRO A 98 -35.04 -11.15 27.12
N GLY A 99 -33.88 -10.52 27.32
CA GLY A 99 -32.90 -10.93 28.34
C GLY A 99 -31.80 -11.87 27.85
N SER A 100 -31.77 -12.23 26.57
CA SER A 100 -30.64 -12.96 26.00
C SER A 100 -29.34 -12.14 26.09
N PRO A 101 -28.27 -12.71 26.66
CA PRO A 101 -27.01 -12.00 26.82
C PRO A 101 -26.34 -11.80 25.45
N MET A 102 -25.81 -10.60 25.23
CA MET A 102 -24.99 -10.33 24.05
C MET A 102 -23.74 -11.22 24.09
N ARG A 103 -23.46 -11.91 22.97
CA ARG A 103 -22.22 -12.68 22.79
C ARG A 103 -21.01 -11.83 23.21
N GLN A 104 -20.06 -12.45 23.90
CA GLN A 104 -18.81 -11.82 24.32
C GLN A 104 -17.66 -12.73 23.91
N GLU A 105 -16.73 -12.22 23.12
CA GLU A 105 -15.50 -12.92 22.75
C GLU A 105 -14.33 -11.98 23.04
N ALA A 106 -13.42 -12.42 23.90
CA ALA A 106 -12.26 -11.63 24.28
C ALA A 106 -11.19 -11.67 23.18
N PRO A 107 -10.47 -10.56 22.92
CA PRO A 107 -9.42 -10.53 21.91
C PRO A 107 -8.20 -11.36 22.28
N ASP A 108 -7.65 -12.04 21.29
CA ASP A 108 -6.22 -12.36 21.26
C ASP A 108 -5.43 -11.09 20.89
N SER A 109 -4.29 -10.83 21.54
CA SER A 109 -3.45 -9.66 21.24
C SER A 109 -2.00 -10.00 20.99
N PHE A 110 -1.43 -9.37 19.96
CA PHE A 110 -0.05 -9.55 19.50
C PHE A 110 0.61 -8.20 19.22
N VAL A 111 1.89 -8.06 19.54
CA VAL A 111 2.70 -6.90 19.15
C VAL A 111 3.88 -7.37 18.31
N TYR A 112 4.10 -6.72 17.17
CA TYR A 112 5.18 -7.05 16.25
C TYR A 112 5.63 -5.81 15.47
N THR A 113 6.83 -5.85 14.89
CA THR A 113 7.33 -4.79 13.98
C THR A 113 7.32 -5.29 12.54
N ARG A 114 7.35 -4.36 11.57
CA ARG A 114 7.50 -4.72 10.15
C ARG A 114 8.94 -5.09 9.80
N TYR A 115 9.91 -4.45 10.44
CA TYR A 115 11.34 -4.68 10.29
C TYR A 115 11.98 -4.91 11.66
N GLU A 116 13.16 -5.53 11.73
CA GLU A 116 13.91 -5.62 12.98
C GLU A 116 14.23 -4.23 13.53
N GLY A 117 14.32 -4.12 14.85
CA GLY A 117 14.58 -2.84 15.51
C GLY A 117 16.03 -2.41 15.28
N GLU A 118 16.27 -1.56 14.29
CA GLU A 118 17.56 -0.91 14.09
C GLU A 118 17.62 0.41 14.87
N GLU A 119 18.69 0.59 15.65
CA GLU A 119 18.87 1.78 16.46
C GLU A 119 18.91 3.04 15.58
N ASN A 120 18.16 4.07 15.98
CA ASN A 120 18.08 5.35 15.27
C ASN A 120 17.47 5.29 13.85
N VAL A 121 16.87 4.16 13.45
CA VAL A 121 16.13 4.01 12.18
C VAL A 121 14.62 4.03 12.47
N VAL A 122 13.85 4.82 11.71
CA VAL A 122 12.39 4.89 11.91
C VAL A 122 11.76 3.52 11.60
N ASN A 123 10.94 3.01 12.51
CA ASN A 123 10.22 1.74 12.38
C ASN A 123 8.76 1.92 12.83
N THR A 124 7.93 0.88 12.66
CA THR A 124 6.52 0.87 13.05
C THR A 124 6.19 -0.41 13.82
N LEU A 125 5.66 -0.22 15.03
CA LEU A 125 5.05 -1.27 15.83
C LEU A 125 3.59 -1.46 15.44
N TYR A 126 3.14 -2.70 15.45
CA TYR A 126 1.78 -3.13 15.16
C TYR A 126 1.25 -3.88 16.37
N CYS A 127 0.07 -3.48 16.86
CA CYS A 127 -0.66 -4.15 17.90
C CYS A 127 -1.97 -4.68 17.30
N LEU A 128 -2.05 -5.99 17.13
CA LEU A 128 -3.16 -6.69 16.50
C LEU A 128 -4.05 -7.32 17.57
N ALA A 129 -5.34 -7.00 17.55
CA ALA A 129 -6.38 -7.68 18.32
C ALA A 129 -7.27 -8.53 17.39
N LYS A 130 -7.45 -9.83 17.68
CA LYS A 130 -8.22 -10.78 16.83
C LYS A 130 -9.34 -11.48 17.61
N HIS A 131 -10.33 -12.00 16.86
CA HIS A 131 -11.44 -12.83 17.33
C HIS A 131 -12.33 -12.21 18.41
N PHE A 132 -12.41 -10.88 18.47
CA PHE A 132 -13.16 -10.21 19.52
C PHE A 132 -14.58 -9.84 19.08
N TYR A 133 -15.48 -9.80 20.06
CA TYR A 133 -16.85 -9.33 19.88
C TYR A 133 -17.39 -8.82 21.21
N PRO A 134 -18.03 -7.64 21.29
CA PRO A 134 -18.49 -6.74 20.20
C PRO A 134 -17.36 -5.86 19.61
N PRO A 135 -17.61 -5.05 18.55
CA PRO A 135 -16.54 -4.35 17.81
C PRO A 135 -15.86 -3.18 18.56
N THR A 136 -16.38 -2.79 19.74
CA THR A 136 -15.78 -1.69 20.52
C THR A 136 -14.54 -2.16 21.25
N ILE A 137 -13.38 -1.57 20.93
CA ILE A 137 -12.07 -1.92 21.49
C ILE A 137 -11.16 -0.69 21.54
N ASN A 138 -10.36 -0.56 22.59
CA ASN A 138 -9.43 0.55 22.79
C ASN A 138 -7.98 0.07 22.86
N PHE A 139 -7.07 0.88 22.31
CA PHE A 139 -5.63 0.65 22.33
C PHE A 139 -4.93 1.83 23.00
N THR A 140 -3.97 1.54 23.87
CA THR A 140 -3.10 2.55 24.49
C THR A 140 -1.65 2.11 24.32
N TRP A 141 -0.82 3.00 23.79
CA TRP A 141 0.61 2.76 23.66
C TRP A 141 1.37 3.44 24.80
N THR A 142 2.41 2.79 25.29
CA THR A 142 3.33 3.36 26.28
C THR A 142 4.77 3.14 25.84
N LYS A 143 5.64 4.11 26.15
CA LYS A 143 7.09 4.03 26.06
C LYS A 143 7.66 4.19 27.47
N ASN A 144 8.42 3.20 27.95
CA ASN A 144 9.00 3.17 29.29
C ASN A 144 7.95 3.43 30.39
N GLY A 145 6.74 2.90 30.20
CA GLY A 145 5.60 3.05 31.11
C GLY A 145 4.85 4.38 31.00
N VAL A 146 5.27 5.31 30.15
CA VAL A 146 4.59 6.59 29.91
C VAL A 146 3.77 6.51 28.63
N GLU A 147 2.52 6.97 28.67
CA GLU A 147 1.62 6.95 27.51
C GLU A 147 2.17 7.80 26.35
N VAL A 148 2.11 7.24 25.13
CA VAL A 148 2.51 7.91 23.90
C VAL A 148 1.35 7.97 22.92
N THR A 149 1.11 9.16 22.38
CA THR A 149 0.03 9.40 21.39
C THR A 149 0.57 9.88 20.05
N GLU A 150 1.78 10.41 20.02
CA GLU A 150 2.46 10.80 18.79
C GLU A 150 2.88 9.56 17.98
N GLY A 151 2.65 9.57 16.67
CA GLY A 151 2.91 8.41 15.80
C GLY A 151 1.91 7.26 15.94
N VAL A 152 0.89 7.39 16.81
CA VAL A 152 -0.16 6.36 16.96
C VAL A 152 -1.22 6.50 15.87
N PHE A 153 -1.53 5.39 15.20
CA PHE A 153 -2.61 5.33 14.22
C PHE A 153 -3.46 4.06 14.42
N ASN A 154 -4.78 4.22 14.56
CA ASN A 154 -5.68 3.08 14.74
C ASN A 154 -6.38 2.74 13.42
N LEU A 155 -6.11 1.55 12.89
CA LEU A 155 -6.79 1.03 11.72
C LEU A 155 -8.26 0.70 12.06
N ARG A 156 -9.09 0.65 11.02
CA ARG A 156 -10.47 0.18 11.15
C ARG A 156 -10.49 -1.32 11.45
N TYR A 157 -11.54 -1.75 12.14
CA TYR A 157 -11.77 -3.18 12.31
C TYR A 157 -12.19 -3.81 10.97
N GLN A 158 -11.89 -5.09 10.82
CA GLN A 158 -12.35 -5.92 9.72
C GLN A 158 -13.25 -7.03 10.26
N HIS A 159 -14.10 -7.57 9.40
CA HIS A 159 -15.07 -8.61 9.73
C HIS A 159 -14.46 -9.98 9.39
N ASN A 160 -14.57 -10.94 10.29
CA ASN A 160 -14.18 -12.33 10.03
C ASN A 160 -15.41 -13.16 9.60
N ASP A 161 -15.19 -14.29 8.91
CA ASP A 161 -16.25 -15.20 8.46
C ASP A 161 -17.11 -15.78 9.59
N ASP A 162 -16.55 -15.88 10.81
CA ASP A 162 -17.24 -16.40 12.00
C ASP A 162 -18.08 -15.35 12.75
N GLY A 163 -18.16 -14.13 12.20
CA GLY A 163 -18.88 -12.99 12.76
C GLY A 163 -18.14 -12.23 13.86
N THR A 164 -16.88 -12.57 14.14
CA THR A 164 -16.01 -11.80 15.05
C THR A 164 -15.23 -10.70 14.31
N PHE A 165 -14.51 -9.87 15.05
CA PHE A 165 -13.74 -8.75 14.52
C PHE A 165 -12.24 -8.92 14.75
N HIS A 166 -11.45 -8.26 13.90
CA HIS A 166 -10.06 -7.97 14.20
C HIS A 166 -9.71 -6.51 13.92
N ARG A 167 -8.74 -5.94 14.63
CA ARG A 167 -8.34 -4.53 14.51
C ARG A 167 -6.87 -4.36 14.86
N ILE A 168 -6.21 -3.41 14.21
CA ILE A 168 -4.79 -3.11 14.41
C ILE A 168 -4.62 -1.65 14.84
N SER A 169 -3.72 -1.43 15.81
CA SER A 169 -3.17 -0.12 16.15
C SER A 169 -1.69 -0.10 15.80
N THR A 170 -1.18 1.00 15.27
CA THR A 170 0.24 1.15 14.92
C THR A 170 0.87 2.29 15.70
N LEU A 171 2.17 2.19 15.95
CA LEU A 171 3.00 3.25 16.53
C LEU A 171 4.28 3.40 15.70
N THR A 172 4.44 4.56 15.05
CA THR A 172 5.70 4.94 14.42
C THR A 172 6.67 5.42 15.50
N PHE A 173 7.89 4.87 15.50
CA PHE A 173 8.89 5.16 16.53
C PHE A 173 10.31 5.05 15.96
N THR A 174 11.27 5.59 16.70
CA THR A 174 12.70 5.41 16.44
C THR A 174 13.28 4.59 17.61
N PRO A 175 13.73 3.35 17.40
CA PRO A 175 14.27 2.49 18.45
C PRO A 175 15.53 3.11 19.08
N GLN A 176 15.60 3.07 20.41
CA GLN A 176 16.83 3.33 21.16
C GLN A 176 17.10 2.14 22.10
N GLU A 177 18.37 1.86 22.36
CA GLU A 177 18.76 0.78 23.28
C GLU A 177 18.12 0.98 24.66
N GLY A 178 17.50 -0.07 25.20
CA GLY A 178 16.82 -0.03 26.49
C GLY A 178 15.39 0.54 26.49
N ASP A 179 14.88 1.00 25.33
CA ASP A 179 13.47 1.37 25.23
C ASP A 179 12.55 0.15 25.32
N VAL A 180 11.47 0.30 26.10
CA VAL A 180 10.41 -0.68 26.26
C VAL A 180 9.10 -0.05 25.82
N TYR A 181 8.53 -0.56 24.74
CA TYR A 181 7.22 -0.17 24.23
C TYR A 181 6.17 -1.17 24.69
N SER A 182 4.96 -0.72 24.98
CA SER A 182 3.86 -1.64 25.30
C SER A 182 2.54 -1.18 24.71
N CYS A 183 1.79 -2.12 24.15
CA CYS A 183 0.41 -1.94 23.73
C CYS A 183 -0.53 -2.55 24.77
N LYS A 184 -1.43 -1.74 25.31
CA LYS A 184 -2.53 -2.16 26.18
C LYS A 184 -3.82 -2.18 25.37
N VAL A 185 -4.51 -3.32 25.38
CA VAL A 185 -5.77 -3.57 24.69
C VAL A 185 -6.89 -3.72 25.71
N GLU A 186 -7.91 -2.86 25.61
CA GLU A 186 -9.07 -2.85 26.50
C GLU A 186 -10.33 -3.24 25.72
N HIS A 187 -10.97 -4.33 26.16
CA HIS A 187 -12.19 -4.86 25.58
C HIS A 187 -13.14 -5.33 26.70
N GLN A 188 -14.44 -5.14 26.50
CA GLN A 188 -15.46 -5.42 27.53
C GLN A 188 -15.64 -6.92 27.85
N ALA A 189 -15.24 -7.82 26.95
CA ALA A 189 -15.26 -9.26 27.20
C ALA A 189 -14.02 -9.74 27.98
N SER A 190 -13.00 -8.87 28.14
CA SER A 190 -11.79 -9.18 28.89
C SER A 190 -11.97 -8.79 30.37
N GLN A 191 -11.60 -9.69 31.27
CA GLN A 191 -11.62 -9.40 32.73
C GLN A 191 -10.58 -8.34 33.13
N GLN A 192 -9.46 -8.27 32.39
CA GLN A 192 -8.39 -7.29 32.57
C GLN A 192 -7.85 -6.86 31.21
N PRO A 193 -7.28 -5.64 31.11
CA PRO A 193 -6.61 -5.20 29.89
C PRO A 193 -5.45 -6.12 29.51
N LEU A 194 -5.36 -6.50 28.23
CA LEU A 194 -4.23 -7.28 27.75
C LEU A 194 -3.08 -6.34 27.43
N THR A 195 -1.92 -6.52 28.07
CA THR A 195 -0.72 -5.74 27.77
C THR A 195 0.30 -6.63 27.06
N ARG A 196 0.85 -6.13 25.96
CA ARG A 196 1.90 -6.77 25.17
C ARG A 196 3.07 -5.81 25.07
N THR A 197 4.22 -6.28 25.49
CA THR A 197 5.45 -5.50 25.55
C THR A 197 6.32 -5.89 24.37
N TRP A 198 6.91 -4.89 23.74
CA TRP A 198 8.00 -5.03 22.79
C TRP A 198 9.16 -4.23 23.35
N ASP A 199 10.26 -4.89 23.64
CA ASP A 199 11.49 -4.23 24.03
C ASP A 199 12.51 -4.34 22.89
N CYS A 200 13.42 -3.38 22.83
CA CYS A 200 14.58 -3.47 21.93
C CYS A 200 15.54 -4.60 22.35
N SER A 201 15.33 -5.22 23.52
CA SER A 201 16.29 -6.09 24.21
C SER A 201 15.82 -7.52 24.55
N ALA A 202 14.64 -7.99 24.13
CA ALA A 202 14.26 -9.39 24.32
C ALA A 202 13.98 -10.10 23.00
N ASP A 203 14.97 -10.89 22.61
CA ASP A 203 14.72 -12.26 22.18
C ASP A 203 13.68 -12.90 23.11
N GLU A 204 12.57 -13.37 22.54
CA GLU A 204 11.72 -14.33 23.24
C GLU A 204 12.61 -15.52 23.63
N ASP A 205 12.55 -15.97 24.89
CA ASP A 205 13.18 -17.20 25.35
C ASP A 205 12.61 -18.39 24.55
N GLY A 206 13.27 -18.67 23.42
CA GLY A 206 12.88 -19.67 22.45
C GLY A 206 13.90 -19.71 21.33
N TYR A 207 14.19 -20.91 20.82
CA TYR A 207 14.99 -21.03 19.61
C TYR A 207 14.10 -20.77 18.39
N PHE A 208 14.35 -19.68 17.68
CA PHE A 208 13.65 -19.35 16.43
C PHE A 208 14.52 -19.75 15.24
N MET A 209 13.96 -20.52 14.31
CA MET A 209 14.67 -20.95 13.11
C MET A 209 13.78 -20.75 11.90
N TYR A 210 14.33 -20.15 10.86
CA TYR A 210 13.73 -20.12 9.54
C TYR A 210 14.79 -20.31 8.46
N ALA A 211 14.35 -20.77 7.30
CA ALA A 211 15.19 -20.86 6.11
C ALA A 211 14.50 -20.09 4.98
N ASP A 212 15.25 -19.22 4.33
CA ASP A 212 14.82 -18.52 3.13
C ASP A 212 15.28 -19.30 1.89
N PHE A 213 14.34 -19.63 1.02
CA PHE A 213 14.56 -20.44 -0.16
C PHE A 213 14.30 -19.59 -1.39
N TRP A 214 15.34 -19.36 -2.19
CA TRP A 214 15.21 -18.47 -3.34
C TRP A 214 15.99 -18.98 -4.55
N CYS A 215 15.55 -18.52 -5.71
CA CYS A 215 16.10 -18.89 -7.00
C CYS A 215 16.76 -17.66 -7.63
N SER A 216 18.06 -17.73 -7.89
CA SER A 216 18.73 -16.69 -8.68
C SER A 216 18.64 -17.05 -10.16
N MET A 217 18.02 -16.16 -10.93
CA MET A 217 17.74 -16.35 -12.36
C MET A 217 18.18 -15.10 -13.12
N HIS A 218 19.30 -15.20 -13.83
CA HIS A 218 19.85 -14.10 -14.64
C HIS A 218 19.43 -14.15 -16.11
N SER A 219 18.93 -15.30 -16.58
CA SER A 219 18.38 -15.47 -17.92
C SER A 219 17.38 -16.63 -17.97
N ARG A 220 16.65 -16.77 -19.09
CA ARG A 220 15.80 -17.93 -19.39
C ARG A 220 16.57 -19.25 -19.51
N LYS A 221 17.91 -19.25 -19.43
CA LYS A 221 18.73 -20.45 -19.52
C LYS A 221 18.67 -21.23 -18.20
N LYS A 222 18.00 -22.38 -18.24
CA LYS A 222 17.80 -23.29 -17.11
C LYS A 222 19.09 -23.75 -16.44
N GLU A 223 20.20 -23.78 -17.18
CA GLU A 223 21.51 -24.19 -16.68
C GLU A 223 22.14 -23.13 -15.77
N GLN A 224 21.76 -21.87 -15.89
CA GLN A 224 22.28 -20.75 -15.10
C GLN A 224 21.49 -20.50 -13.82
N VAL A 225 20.44 -21.28 -13.57
CA VAL A 225 19.58 -21.13 -12.40
C VAL A 225 20.28 -21.68 -11.17
N GLU A 226 20.44 -20.81 -10.17
CA GLU A 226 20.97 -21.16 -8.87
C GLU A 226 19.84 -21.30 -7.86
N TYR A 227 19.91 -22.35 -7.05
CA TYR A 227 19.04 -22.55 -5.90
C TYR A 227 19.84 -22.30 -4.63
N LEU A 228 19.32 -21.37 -3.83
CA LEU A 228 19.97 -20.83 -2.66
C LEU A 228 19.06 -21.04 -1.46
N VAL A 229 19.67 -21.46 -0.35
CA VAL A 229 18.97 -21.58 0.93
C VAL A 229 19.78 -20.86 1.98
N ASP A 230 19.21 -19.83 2.57
CA ASP A 230 19.83 -19.09 3.66
C ASP A 230 19.19 -19.53 4.98
N TRP A 231 19.99 -20.00 5.92
CA TRP A 231 19.51 -20.58 7.16
C TRP A 231 19.80 -19.66 8.35
N TYR A 232 18.74 -19.29 9.04
CA TYR A 232 18.79 -18.37 10.15
C TYR A 232 18.40 -19.09 11.44
N PHE A 233 19.19 -18.91 12.48
CA PHE A 233 18.91 -19.45 13.81
C PHE A 233 19.07 -18.33 14.82
N ASN A 234 18.03 -18.07 15.61
CA ASN A 234 17.90 -16.91 16.48
C ASN A 234 18.28 -15.61 15.77
N LYS A 235 17.74 -15.44 14.54
CA LYS A 235 18.00 -14.29 13.64
C LYS A 235 19.44 -14.18 13.14
N GLU A 236 20.37 -15.03 13.58
CA GLU A 236 21.73 -15.08 13.08
C GLU A 236 21.79 -15.92 11.78
N PHE A 237 22.44 -15.38 10.74
CA PHE A 237 22.70 -16.13 9.51
C PHE A 237 23.80 -17.17 9.77
N THR A 238 23.39 -18.42 9.97
CA THR A 238 24.30 -19.46 10.50
C THR A 238 24.91 -20.34 9.42
N MET A 239 24.18 -20.61 8.34
CA MET A 239 24.69 -21.40 7.22
C MET A 239 23.89 -21.13 5.96
N ASN A 240 24.46 -21.46 4.80
CA ASN A 240 23.74 -21.42 3.53
C ASN A 240 23.99 -22.66 2.68
N TYR A 241 23.05 -22.97 1.79
CA TYR A 241 23.25 -23.90 0.68
C TYR A 241 23.36 -23.11 -0.62
N ASN A 242 24.33 -23.48 -1.44
CA ASN A 242 24.43 -22.96 -2.80
C ASN A 242 24.53 -24.13 -3.79
N SER A 243 23.60 -24.20 -4.75
CA SER A 243 23.56 -25.30 -5.73
C SER A 243 24.75 -25.35 -6.68
N THR A 244 25.38 -24.20 -6.95
CA THR A 244 26.58 -24.09 -7.79
C THR A 244 27.79 -24.68 -7.07
N VAL A 245 27.87 -24.48 -5.75
CA VAL A 245 28.89 -25.14 -4.90
C VAL A 245 28.49 -26.61 -4.60
N GLY A 246 27.19 -26.89 -4.55
CA GLY A 246 26.61 -28.21 -4.34
C GLY A 246 26.61 -28.70 -2.88
N LYS A 247 26.82 -27.81 -1.91
CA LYS A 247 26.90 -28.15 -0.48
C LYS A 247 26.45 -26.99 0.42
N TRP A 248 26.20 -27.32 1.68
CA TRP A 248 26.03 -26.36 2.77
C TRP A 248 27.37 -25.79 3.23
N THR A 249 27.40 -24.50 3.54
CA THR A 249 28.53 -23.76 4.11
C THR A 249 28.08 -23.16 5.44
N GLY A 250 28.71 -23.59 6.54
CA GLY A 250 28.49 -23.00 7.84
C GLY A 250 29.30 -21.71 8.01
N LEU A 251 28.65 -20.67 8.53
CA LEU A 251 29.24 -19.35 8.77
C LEU A 251 29.51 -19.11 10.27
N THR A 252 28.84 -19.87 11.14
CA THR A 252 29.08 -19.88 12.59
C THR A 252 29.56 -21.26 13.05
N PRO A 253 30.12 -21.42 14.26
CA PRO A 253 30.52 -22.74 14.77
C PRO A 253 29.37 -23.75 14.80
N ALA A 254 28.19 -23.34 15.25
CA ALA A 254 26.99 -24.17 15.24
C ALA A 254 26.53 -24.47 13.79
N GLY A 255 26.51 -23.45 12.92
CA GLY A 255 26.21 -23.61 11.51
C GLY A 255 27.18 -24.55 10.79
N GLY A 256 28.46 -24.57 11.15
CA GLY A 256 29.46 -25.49 10.62
C GLY A 256 29.19 -26.96 10.97
N ILE A 257 28.75 -27.22 12.21
CA ILE A 257 28.35 -28.56 12.67
C ILE A 257 27.11 -29.02 11.91
N THR A 258 26.07 -28.17 11.86
CA THR A 258 24.81 -28.46 11.18
C THR A 258 25.01 -28.65 9.66
N ALA A 259 25.73 -27.74 9.00
CA ALA A 259 26.08 -27.85 7.58
C ALA A 259 26.85 -29.15 7.29
N SER A 260 27.79 -29.54 8.17
CA SER A 260 28.51 -30.81 8.04
C SER A 260 27.58 -32.01 8.17
N ALA A 261 26.60 -31.98 9.07
CA ALA A 261 25.58 -33.02 9.19
C ALA A 261 24.70 -33.13 7.93
N HIS A 262 24.22 -32.00 7.39
CA HIS A 262 23.45 -31.98 6.14
C HIS A 262 24.28 -32.49 4.95
N ASN A 263 25.53 -32.05 4.82
CA ASN A 263 26.43 -32.47 3.74
C ASN A 263 26.74 -33.98 3.77
N ASN A 264 26.74 -34.59 4.96
CA ASN A 264 26.92 -36.04 5.11
C ASN A 264 25.63 -36.84 4.90
N ASN A 265 24.47 -36.17 4.86
CA ASN A 265 23.17 -36.81 4.62
C ASN A 265 22.86 -36.87 3.11
N LYS A 266 22.91 -38.08 2.54
CA LYS A 266 22.61 -38.30 1.11
C LYS A 266 21.18 -37.92 0.73
N HIS A 267 20.22 -37.99 1.67
CA HIS A 267 18.85 -37.57 1.41
C HIS A 267 18.72 -36.06 1.30
N ASP A 268 19.47 -35.30 2.10
CA ASP A 268 19.46 -33.84 2.04
C ASP A 268 20.01 -33.34 0.69
N LEU A 269 21.15 -33.88 0.27
CA LEU A 269 21.74 -33.54 -1.03
C LEU A 269 20.83 -33.90 -2.22
N LEU A 270 20.09 -35.00 -2.13
CA LEU A 270 19.10 -35.38 -3.14
C LEU A 270 17.90 -34.41 -3.10
N GLN A 271 17.41 -34.08 -1.91
CA GLN A 271 16.30 -33.15 -1.72
C GLN A 271 16.64 -31.77 -2.31
N ARG A 272 17.82 -31.20 -2.04
CA ARG A 272 18.25 -29.91 -2.62
C ARG A 272 18.27 -29.93 -4.15
N LYS A 273 18.67 -31.05 -4.77
CA LYS A 273 18.64 -31.22 -6.24
C LYS A 273 17.21 -31.27 -6.79
N VAL A 274 16.31 -31.96 -6.09
CA VAL A 274 14.89 -32.06 -6.46
C VAL A 274 14.20 -30.70 -6.28
N GLU A 275 14.43 -30.01 -5.17
CA GLU A 275 13.90 -28.67 -4.91
C GLU A 275 14.39 -27.66 -5.95
N ARG A 276 15.69 -27.64 -6.27
CA ARG A 276 16.21 -26.82 -7.37
C ARG A 276 15.45 -27.06 -8.67
N GLN A 277 15.21 -28.33 -9.01
CA GLN A 277 14.52 -28.67 -10.26
C GLN A 277 13.06 -28.21 -10.23
N LEU A 278 12.31 -28.61 -9.21
CA LEU A 278 10.86 -28.41 -9.13
C LEU A 278 10.47 -26.96 -8.80
N ILE A 279 11.25 -26.27 -7.96
CA ILE A 279 10.96 -24.92 -7.49
C ILE A 279 11.53 -23.88 -8.44
N CYS A 280 12.79 -24.04 -8.88
CA CYS A 280 13.44 -23.03 -9.71
C CYS A 280 13.39 -23.36 -11.19
N VAL A 281 13.98 -24.48 -11.61
CA VAL A 281 14.27 -24.76 -13.03
C VAL A 281 13.00 -25.00 -13.86
N ASP A 282 12.05 -25.75 -13.32
CA ASP A 282 10.80 -26.08 -14.01
C ASP A 282 9.88 -24.84 -14.15
N ASN A 283 10.03 -23.86 -13.24
CA ASN A 283 9.24 -22.64 -13.23
C ASN A 283 9.86 -21.47 -14.01
N VAL A 284 11.08 -21.61 -14.56
CA VAL A 284 11.77 -20.50 -15.28
C VAL A 284 10.87 -19.88 -16.35
N GLU A 285 10.28 -20.70 -17.23
CA GLU A 285 9.46 -20.18 -18.33
C GLU A 285 8.20 -19.49 -17.82
N LEU A 286 7.55 -20.06 -16.79
CA LEU A 286 6.38 -19.45 -16.17
C LEU A 286 6.73 -18.09 -15.56
N ILE A 287 7.80 -18.03 -14.76
CA ILE A 287 8.25 -16.80 -14.10
C ILE A 287 8.61 -15.75 -15.15
N TYR A 288 9.41 -16.07 -16.15
CA TYR A 288 9.76 -15.10 -17.19
C TYR A 288 8.53 -14.61 -17.96
N ASN A 289 7.64 -15.52 -18.38
CA ASN A 289 6.42 -15.13 -19.09
C ASN A 289 5.56 -14.19 -18.25
N VAL A 290 5.35 -14.49 -16.96
CA VAL A 290 4.62 -13.60 -16.05
C VAL A 290 5.37 -12.29 -15.88
N THR A 291 6.67 -12.29 -15.58
CA THR A 291 7.39 -11.02 -15.34
C THR A 291 7.49 -10.13 -16.58
N GLU A 292 7.59 -10.70 -17.78
CA GLU A 292 7.60 -9.96 -19.04
C GLU A 292 6.21 -9.44 -19.42
N GLU A 293 5.14 -10.19 -19.12
CA GLU A 293 3.76 -9.77 -19.34
C GLU A 293 3.38 -8.56 -18.48
N TYR A 294 3.93 -8.47 -17.26
CA TYR A 294 3.65 -7.40 -16.30
C TYR A 294 4.68 -6.26 -16.34
N MET A 295 5.58 -6.24 -17.34
CA MET A 295 6.50 -5.11 -17.53
C MET A 295 5.71 -3.81 -17.77
N ALA A 296 6.00 -2.80 -16.96
CA ALA A 296 5.32 -1.51 -17.00
C ALA A 296 6.34 -0.38 -17.10
N GLU A 297 6.18 0.45 -18.12
CA GLU A 297 7.00 1.65 -18.31
C GLU A 297 6.68 2.72 -17.26
N PRO A 298 7.69 3.45 -16.75
CA PRO A 298 7.46 4.49 -15.76
C PRO A 298 6.70 5.69 -16.34
N SER A 299 5.65 6.09 -15.63
CA SER A 299 5.02 7.39 -15.81
C SER A 299 5.85 8.46 -15.10
N LEU A 300 6.37 9.43 -15.85
CA LEU A 300 7.32 10.41 -15.32
C LEU A 300 6.68 11.78 -15.10
N SER A 301 7.05 12.44 -14.01
CA SER A 301 6.65 13.81 -13.69
C SER A 301 7.85 14.62 -13.21
N LEU A 302 7.93 15.88 -13.64
CA LEU A 302 8.94 16.84 -13.20
C LEU A 302 8.26 18.12 -12.74
N GLN A 303 8.42 18.48 -11.47
CA GLN A 303 7.73 19.60 -10.84
C GLN A 303 8.66 20.39 -9.92
N GLU A 304 8.37 21.67 -9.70
CA GLU A 304 9.01 22.49 -8.67
C GLU A 304 8.13 22.50 -7.42
N VAL A 305 8.76 22.39 -6.25
CA VAL A 305 8.09 22.45 -4.95
C VAL A 305 8.57 23.69 -4.21
N ASP A 306 7.62 24.54 -3.81
CA ASP A 306 7.90 25.78 -3.08
C ASP A 306 8.41 25.45 -1.65
N ASP A 307 9.60 25.91 -1.30
CA ASP A 307 10.07 25.98 0.09
C ASP A 307 9.62 27.29 0.74
N ALA A 308 9.12 27.21 1.97
CA ALA A 308 8.68 28.35 2.77
C ALA A 308 9.81 29.37 3.06
N SER A 309 11.08 28.99 2.84
CA SER A 309 12.25 29.83 3.05
C SER A 309 12.58 30.80 1.90
N GLY A 310 12.07 30.55 0.68
CA GLY A 310 12.24 31.42 -0.49
C GLY A 310 13.67 31.56 -1.05
N HIS A 311 14.68 30.82 -0.53
CA HIS A 311 16.08 30.94 -0.94
C HIS A 311 16.63 29.74 -1.72
N VAL A 312 16.01 28.57 -1.63
CA VAL A 312 16.41 27.34 -2.34
C VAL A 312 15.21 26.83 -3.12
N ALA A 313 15.39 26.60 -4.43
CA ALA A 313 14.36 25.99 -5.26
C ALA A 313 14.61 24.48 -5.32
N THR A 314 13.56 23.68 -5.15
CA THR A 314 13.65 22.22 -5.16
C THR A 314 12.85 21.66 -6.32
N LEU A 315 13.52 20.91 -7.21
CA LEU A 315 12.86 20.16 -8.28
C LEU A 315 12.65 18.72 -7.83
N VAL A 316 11.52 18.15 -8.23
CA VAL A 316 11.14 16.77 -7.94
C VAL A 316 10.89 16.05 -9.25
N CYS A 317 11.66 15.00 -9.50
CA CYS A 317 11.47 14.06 -10.58
C CYS A 317 10.89 12.76 -10.02
N SER A 318 9.66 12.44 -10.41
CA SER A 318 8.94 11.26 -9.94
C SER A 318 8.76 10.28 -11.07
N ALA A 319 9.01 9.00 -10.79
CA ALA A 319 8.66 7.88 -11.64
C ALA A 319 7.61 7.03 -10.92
N TYR A 320 6.47 6.80 -11.57
CA TYR A 320 5.34 6.05 -11.04
C TYR A 320 5.07 4.81 -11.89
N ASP A 321 4.36 3.85 -11.28
CA ASP A 321 3.70 2.71 -11.93
C ASP A 321 4.63 1.85 -12.80
N PHE A 322 5.90 1.71 -12.40
CA PHE A 322 6.89 0.96 -13.18
C PHE A 322 7.16 -0.42 -12.59
N TYR A 323 7.53 -1.36 -13.48
CA TYR A 323 8.01 -2.69 -13.12
C TYR A 323 8.99 -3.17 -14.21
N PRO A 324 10.16 -3.74 -13.86
CA PRO A 324 10.61 -4.21 -12.54
C PRO A 324 11.17 -3.13 -11.58
N LYS A 325 11.46 -3.51 -10.33
CA LYS A 325 11.89 -2.59 -9.24
C LYS A 325 13.13 -1.73 -9.56
N TYR A 326 14.07 -2.25 -10.34
CA TYR A 326 15.32 -1.56 -10.60
C TYR A 326 15.14 -0.42 -11.60
N ILE A 327 15.44 0.80 -11.16
CA ILE A 327 15.36 2.03 -11.94
C ILE A 327 16.53 2.94 -11.56
N LYS A 328 17.03 3.72 -12.52
CA LYS A 328 18.07 4.73 -12.28
C LYS A 328 17.50 6.11 -12.59
N VAL A 329 17.58 7.03 -11.62
CA VAL A 329 17.14 8.43 -11.78
C VAL A 329 18.35 9.33 -11.57
N MET A 330 18.68 10.14 -12.57
CA MET A 330 19.86 11.00 -12.59
C MET A 330 19.46 12.44 -12.90
N TRP A 331 20.18 13.39 -12.34
CA TRP A 331 20.03 14.81 -12.66
C TRP A 331 21.18 15.27 -13.53
N HIS A 332 20.88 16.10 -14.52
CA HIS A 332 21.88 16.76 -15.34
C HIS A 332 21.68 18.27 -15.32
N ARG A 333 22.79 19.01 -15.30
CA ARG A 333 22.86 20.46 -15.49
C ARG A 333 23.80 20.76 -16.64
N ASP A 334 23.29 21.47 -17.66
CA ASP A 334 24.04 21.82 -18.88
C ASP A 334 24.70 20.60 -19.56
N GLY A 335 24.00 19.46 -19.49
CA GLY A 335 24.44 18.18 -20.05
C GLY A 335 25.35 17.34 -19.14
N GLN A 336 25.84 17.87 -18.01
CA GLN A 336 26.68 17.13 -17.07
C GLN A 336 25.86 16.57 -15.91
N GLU A 337 26.13 15.33 -15.50
CA GLU A 337 25.49 14.70 -14.35
C GLU A 337 25.83 15.46 -13.06
N VAL A 338 24.83 15.69 -12.20
CA VAL A 338 24.98 16.34 -10.90
C VAL A 338 24.49 15.42 -9.79
N THR A 339 25.29 15.34 -8.72
CA THR A 339 24.99 14.53 -7.52
C THR A 339 24.89 15.39 -6.26
N GLU A 340 25.44 16.61 -6.28
CA GLU A 340 25.32 17.57 -5.18
C GLU A 340 23.88 18.07 -5.05
N GLY A 341 23.34 18.08 -3.84
CA GLY A 341 21.94 18.47 -3.58
C GLY A 341 20.90 17.46 -4.07
N VAL A 342 21.33 16.28 -4.53
CA VAL A 342 20.42 15.21 -4.98
C VAL A 342 20.10 14.27 -3.83
N THR A 343 18.82 14.08 -3.57
CA THR A 343 18.30 13.05 -2.66
C THR A 343 17.34 12.14 -3.43
N VAL A 344 17.42 10.82 -3.23
CA VAL A 344 16.51 9.86 -3.87
C VAL A 344 15.78 9.10 -2.76
N SER A 345 14.47 8.97 -2.88
CA SER A 345 13.67 8.14 -1.98
C SER A 345 14.01 6.67 -2.16
N GLU A 346 13.67 5.85 -1.18
CA GLU A 346 13.57 4.41 -1.43
C GLU A 346 12.51 4.12 -2.49
N VAL A 347 12.67 3.00 -3.20
CA VAL A 347 11.67 2.52 -4.16
C VAL A 347 10.50 1.91 -3.39
N MET A 348 9.34 2.55 -3.48
CA MET A 348 8.13 2.17 -2.76
C MET A 348 7.25 1.28 -3.63
N THR A 349 6.50 0.35 -2.99
CA THR A 349 5.50 -0.49 -3.69
C THR A 349 4.13 0.17 -3.68
N ASN A 350 3.42 0.08 -4.81
CA ASN A 350 2.05 0.57 -4.96
C ASN A 350 0.99 -0.46 -4.52
N GLY A 351 1.39 -1.71 -4.22
CA GLY A 351 0.47 -2.79 -3.86
C GLY A 351 -0.18 -3.52 -5.03
N ASP A 352 0.16 -3.16 -6.27
CA ASP A 352 -0.38 -3.72 -7.52
C ASP A 352 0.72 -4.27 -8.46
N TRP A 353 1.83 -4.75 -7.89
CA TRP A 353 3.08 -5.16 -8.55
C TRP A 353 3.96 -4.03 -9.07
N THR A 354 3.46 -2.79 -9.16
CA THR A 354 4.26 -1.65 -9.61
C THR A 354 4.97 -0.93 -8.47
N TYR A 355 5.93 -0.10 -8.85
CA TYR A 355 6.77 0.68 -7.94
C TYR A 355 6.74 2.17 -8.29
N GLN A 356 7.13 2.99 -7.32
CA GLN A 356 7.36 4.41 -7.50
C GLN A 356 8.65 4.86 -6.80
N VAL A 357 9.28 5.91 -7.34
CA VAL A 357 10.48 6.55 -6.77
C VAL A 357 10.48 8.05 -7.04
N HIS A 358 11.03 8.82 -6.11
CA HIS A 358 11.16 10.27 -6.22
C HIS A 358 12.60 10.69 -6.02
N SER A 359 13.09 11.54 -6.93
CA SER A 359 14.39 12.19 -6.79
C SER A 359 14.19 13.69 -6.68
N TYR A 360 14.91 14.28 -5.73
CA TYR A 360 14.86 15.69 -5.35
C TYR A 360 16.19 16.32 -5.69
N LEU A 361 16.15 17.50 -6.30
CA LEU A 361 17.33 18.33 -6.56
C LEU A 361 17.13 19.70 -5.92
N GLU A 362 17.91 19.98 -4.89
CA GLU A 362 18.07 21.32 -4.34
C GLU A 362 19.05 22.10 -5.22
N TYR A 363 18.62 23.25 -5.74
CA TYR A 363 19.47 24.07 -6.60
C TYR A 363 19.27 25.56 -6.42
N THR A 364 20.27 26.33 -6.84
CA THR A 364 20.20 27.79 -6.95
C THR A 364 19.99 28.17 -8.42
N PRO A 365 18.88 28.83 -8.79
CA PRO A 365 18.58 29.14 -10.19
C PRO A 365 19.58 30.09 -10.84
N GLY A 366 20.27 29.63 -11.88
CA GLY A 366 21.05 30.44 -12.81
C GLY A 366 20.20 30.89 -14.00
N ARG A 367 20.47 32.09 -14.53
CA ARG A 367 19.68 32.70 -15.63
C ARG A 367 19.68 31.93 -16.96
N ARG A 368 20.46 30.84 -17.09
CA ARG A 368 20.60 30.03 -18.31
C ARG A 368 20.74 28.53 -18.04
N ASP A 369 20.52 28.07 -16.81
CA ASP A 369 20.73 26.66 -16.49
C ASP A 369 19.76 25.79 -17.28
N GLN A 370 20.27 24.76 -17.95
CA GLN A 370 19.44 23.69 -18.50
C GLN A 370 19.48 22.50 -17.55
N ILE A 371 18.42 22.36 -16.76
CA ILE A 371 18.27 21.24 -15.82
C ILE A 371 17.41 20.17 -16.48
N SER A 372 17.81 18.90 -16.34
CA SER A 372 17.01 17.77 -16.79
C SER A 372 17.12 16.58 -15.85
N CYS A 373 16.02 15.84 -15.73
CA CYS A 373 15.99 14.53 -15.09
C CYS A 373 16.07 13.44 -16.17
N MET A 374 16.98 12.49 -16.01
CA MET A 374 17.16 11.33 -16.89
C MET A 374 16.79 10.05 -16.14
N VAL A 375 15.96 9.22 -16.76
CA VAL A 375 15.48 7.96 -16.19
C VAL A 375 15.85 6.78 -17.09
N GLU A 376 16.54 5.79 -16.50
CA GLU A 376 16.83 4.50 -17.14
C GLU A 376 16.01 3.40 -16.47
N HIS A 377 15.32 2.60 -17.28
CA HIS A 377 14.50 1.49 -16.83
C HIS A 377 14.50 0.38 -17.88
N ALA A 378 14.35 -0.89 -17.46
CA ALA A 378 14.48 -2.06 -18.34
C ALA A 378 13.47 -2.08 -19.50
N THR A 379 12.33 -1.41 -19.34
CA THR A 379 11.29 -1.31 -20.38
C THR A 379 11.54 -0.18 -21.39
N LEU A 380 12.51 0.70 -21.12
CA LEU A 380 12.83 1.82 -22.00
C LEU A 380 13.99 1.43 -22.90
N SER A 381 13.80 1.50 -24.22
CA SER A 381 14.87 1.22 -25.20
C SER A 381 16.00 2.26 -25.16
N GLU A 382 15.70 3.48 -24.71
CA GLU A 382 16.64 4.58 -24.52
C GLU A 382 16.28 5.36 -23.25
N PRO A 383 17.25 6.00 -22.56
CA PRO A 383 16.96 6.80 -21.37
C PRO A 383 15.96 7.91 -21.67
N LYS A 384 14.95 8.08 -20.82
CA LYS A 384 13.93 9.12 -20.99
C LYS A 384 14.37 10.38 -20.26
N ILE A 385 14.39 11.52 -20.96
CA ILE A 385 14.90 12.79 -20.43
C ILE A 385 13.74 13.80 -20.32
N LEU A 386 13.54 14.33 -19.12
CA LEU A 386 12.62 15.44 -18.84
C LEU A 386 13.41 16.73 -18.65
N HIS A 387 13.18 17.71 -19.52
CA HIS A 387 13.80 19.03 -19.41
C HIS A 387 12.94 19.97 -18.55
N TRP A 388 13.56 20.64 -17.59
CA TRP A 388 12.93 21.70 -16.84
C TRP A 388 12.87 22.98 -17.69
N ASP A 389 11.67 23.53 -17.86
CA ASP A 389 11.48 24.78 -18.59
C ASP A 389 11.26 25.94 -17.62
N LEU A 390 12.28 26.79 -17.48
CA LEU A 390 12.23 28.03 -16.70
C LEU A 390 11.23 29.06 -17.27
N SER A 391 10.69 28.85 -18.48
CA SER A 391 9.78 29.80 -19.15
C SER A 391 8.37 29.86 -18.54
N LEU A 392 8.04 28.94 -17.64
CA LEU A 392 6.69 28.75 -17.09
C LEU A 392 6.54 29.19 -15.63
N ASP A 393 7.36 30.13 -15.11
CA ASP A 393 7.19 30.61 -13.74
C ASP A 393 6.60 32.04 -13.58
N ARG A 394 5.65 32.11 -12.63
CA ARG A 394 4.93 33.21 -11.94
C ARG A 394 4.43 34.43 -12.74
N SER A 395 5.24 35.01 -13.60
CA SER A 395 4.88 36.21 -14.36
C SER A 395 3.83 35.92 -15.42
N THR A 396 3.95 34.81 -16.16
CA THR A 396 3.03 34.46 -17.25
C THR A 396 1.65 34.07 -16.72
N LYS A 397 1.56 33.32 -15.60
CA LYS A 397 0.27 33.00 -14.94
C LYS A 397 -0.44 34.25 -14.40
N SER A 398 0.31 35.18 -13.79
CA SER A 398 -0.24 36.45 -13.29
C SER A 398 -0.63 37.41 -14.41
N PHE A 399 0.15 37.46 -15.49
CA PHE A 399 -0.10 38.29 -16.67
C PHE A 399 -1.29 37.77 -17.49
N LEU A 400 -1.44 36.45 -17.63
CA LEU A 400 -2.61 35.83 -18.27
C LEU A 400 -3.89 36.08 -17.45
N ALA A 401 -3.83 35.97 -16.13
CA ALA A 401 -4.98 36.30 -15.26
C ALA A 401 -5.35 37.80 -15.34
N GLY A 402 -4.36 38.69 -15.28
CA GLY A 402 -4.57 40.14 -15.42
C GLY A 402 -5.14 40.53 -16.80
N GLY A 403 -4.63 39.92 -17.88
CA GLY A 403 -5.10 40.15 -19.24
C GLY A 403 -6.55 39.70 -19.45
N VAL A 404 -6.94 38.53 -18.91
CA VAL A 404 -8.32 38.03 -18.97
C VAL A 404 -9.27 38.94 -18.17
N CYS A 405 -8.88 39.38 -16.97
CA CYS A 405 -9.66 40.32 -16.18
C CYS A 405 -9.84 41.68 -16.90
N ALA A 406 -8.79 42.22 -17.51
CA ALA A 406 -8.85 43.48 -18.26
C ALA A 406 -9.75 43.38 -19.50
N LEU A 407 -9.68 42.27 -20.24
CA LEU A 407 -10.55 42.01 -21.39
C LEU A 407 -12.03 41.88 -20.98
N LEU A 408 -12.32 41.17 -19.89
CA LEU A 408 -13.68 41.06 -19.36
C LEU A 408 -14.23 42.41 -18.89
N LEU A 409 -13.42 43.20 -18.19
CA LEU A 409 -13.80 44.57 -17.78
C LEU A 409 -14.03 45.47 -19.00
N GLY A 410 -13.17 45.41 -20.01
CA GLY A 410 -13.33 46.15 -21.26
C GLY A 410 -14.61 45.80 -22.00
N ALA A 411 -14.97 44.50 -22.07
CA ALA A 411 -16.22 44.05 -22.67
C ALA A 411 -17.46 44.53 -21.90
N ILE A 412 -17.39 44.60 -20.57
CA ILE A 412 -18.46 45.17 -19.73
C ILE A 412 -18.63 46.66 -20.01
N PHE A 413 -17.55 47.44 -20.06
CA PHE A 413 -17.64 48.88 -20.37
C PHE A 413 -18.16 49.15 -21.79
N LEU A 414 -17.74 48.35 -22.78
CA LEU A 414 -18.24 48.46 -24.15
C LEU A 414 -19.73 48.11 -24.25
N SER A 415 -20.16 47.03 -23.61
CA SER A 415 -21.59 46.64 -23.60
C SER A 415 -22.46 47.68 -22.89
N PHE A 416 -21.98 48.28 -21.79
CA PHE A 416 -22.67 49.37 -21.09
C PHE A 416 -22.70 50.67 -21.93
N GLY A 417 -21.61 50.98 -22.63
CA GLY A 417 -21.52 52.11 -23.56
C GLY A 417 -22.47 51.94 -24.75
N LEU A 418 -22.52 50.75 -25.35
CA LEU A 418 -23.44 50.40 -26.44
C LEU A 418 -24.90 50.47 -25.98
N THR A 419 -25.25 49.92 -24.80
CA THR A 419 -26.62 50.04 -24.29
C THR A 419 -27.03 51.48 -23.99
N ARG A 420 -26.10 52.31 -23.48
CA ARG A 420 -26.37 53.75 -23.30
C ARG A 420 -26.53 54.47 -24.64
N TYR A 421 -25.68 54.18 -25.62
CA TYR A 421 -25.76 54.75 -26.95
C TYR A 421 -27.08 54.38 -27.64
N TRP A 422 -27.47 53.10 -27.60
CA TRP A 422 -28.73 52.61 -28.15
C TRP A 422 -29.96 53.20 -27.43
N ARG A 423 -29.93 53.32 -26.09
CA ARG A 423 -31.01 54.01 -25.35
C ARG A 423 -31.11 55.48 -25.72
N LYS A 424 -29.98 56.16 -25.91
CA LYS A 424 -29.95 57.57 -26.34
C LYS A 424 -30.41 57.72 -27.79
N SER A 425 -30.04 56.80 -28.69
CA SER A 425 -30.52 56.82 -30.08
C SER A 425 -32.02 56.55 -30.17
N GLN A 426 -32.57 55.67 -29.33
CA GLN A 426 -34.02 55.44 -29.19
C GLN A 426 -34.76 56.67 -28.62
N GLN A 427 -34.16 57.43 -27.70
CA GLN A 427 -34.72 58.70 -27.26
C GLN A 427 -34.69 59.78 -28.35
N LEU A 428 -33.62 59.84 -29.16
CA LEU A 428 -33.52 60.78 -30.29
C LEU A 428 -34.44 60.43 -31.46
N SER A 429 -34.84 59.17 -31.62
CA SER A 429 -35.81 58.74 -32.64
C SER A 429 -37.28 58.82 -32.19
N ASN A 430 -37.54 59.16 -30.93
CA ASN A 430 -38.88 59.45 -30.39
C ASN A 430 -39.17 60.97 -30.26
N VAL A 431 -38.28 61.85 -30.77
CA VAL A 431 -38.43 63.32 -30.73
C VAL A 431 -38.39 63.93 -32.16
N LEU A 432 -38.39 63.09 -33.19
CA LEU A 432 -38.72 63.42 -34.59
C LEU A 432 -40.00 62.67 -34.96
#